data_AF-A0A9P3TD48-F1
#
_entry.id   AF-A0A9P3TD48-F1
#
_cell.length_a   1.000
_cell.length_b   1.000
_cell.length_c   1.000
_cell.angle_alpha   90.00
_cell.angle_beta   90.00
_cell.angle_gamma   90.00
#
_symmetry.space_group_name_H-M   'P 1'
#
loop_
_entity.id
_entity.type
_entity.pdbx_description
1 polymer ?
#
loop_
_entity_poly.entity_id
_entity_poly.type
_entity_poly.pdbx_seq_one_letter_code
_entity_poly.pdbx_strand_id
1 'polypeptide(L)'
;MKNDNAVQHNNQTASEQTLSPDEGHVLHKVRDPVCGMAILPDRAHSSIRYQDHQLYFCSASCESKFKAHPDRYLTEDASEHSHHHHHDHHEVSPDQIKQPHHQAEKENSEGVWTCPMHPEIRRSGPGSCPVCGMALEPLVATASTGPSDELHDMTRRFWLGLLLAFPVLVLEMGSHLFPDLRNTVPPQYNTWLQLLLASPVVLWCGWPFFARAVMSLRNRSLNMFTLVAMGTGVAWVYSVIATVFPSWFPASFRNMDGLVAVYFEAAA
;
A
#
# COMPACT_ATOMS: atom_id res chain seq x y z
N MET A 1 3.74 -55.73 39.54
CA MET A 1 3.08 -54.47 39.14
C MET A 1 4.11 -53.54 38.52
N LYS A 2 4.18 -53.52 37.18
CA LYS A 2 4.43 -52.35 36.32
C LYS A 2 4.43 -52.83 34.86
N ASN A 3 3.43 -52.35 34.13
CA ASN A 3 3.31 -52.41 32.67
C ASN A 3 4.40 -51.56 32.05
N ASP A 4 5.01 -52.03 30.95
CA ASP A 4 5.54 -51.14 29.92
C ASP A 4 5.27 -51.78 28.54
N ASN A 5 4.41 -51.11 27.78
CA ASN A 5 4.10 -51.37 26.38
C ASN A 5 5.32 -51.00 25.52
N ALA A 6 5.93 -51.98 24.86
CA ALA A 6 6.95 -51.75 23.83
C ALA A 6 6.33 -51.89 22.44
N VAL A 7 6.14 -50.74 21.78
CA VAL A 7 5.87 -50.62 20.35
C VAL A 7 7.14 -51.02 19.60
N GLN A 8 7.09 -52.11 18.83
CA GLN A 8 8.19 -52.52 17.95
C GLN A 8 8.11 -51.77 16.62
N HIS A 9 9.10 -50.91 16.37
CA HIS A 9 9.40 -50.37 15.05
C HIS A 9 10.01 -51.49 14.19
N ASN A 10 9.35 -51.86 13.09
CA ASN A 10 9.94 -52.77 12.11
C ASN A 10 10.37 -52.00 10.87
N ASN A 11 11.68 -51.95 10.67
CA ASN A 11 12.36 -51.44 9.47
C ASN A 11 12.20 -52.45 8.34
N GLN A 12 11.61 -52.05 7.21
CA GLN A 12 11.81 -52.72 5.94
C GLN A 12 12.17 -51.69 4.86
N THR A 13 13.47 -51.70 4.55
CA THR A 13 14.12 -51.10 3.39
C THR A 13 13.66 -51.85 2.14
N ALA A 14 13.07 -51.14 1.18
CA ALA A 14 12.79 -51.69 -0.15
C ALA A 14 13.00 -50.59 -1.22
N SER A 15 14.18 -50.68 -1.84
CA SER A 15 14.42 -50.43 -3.28
C SER A 15 13.95 -49.11 -3.88
N GLU A 16 14.89 -48.16 -3.95
CA GLU A 16 15.05 -47.25 -5.09
C GLU A 16 14.99 -48.04 -6.40
N GLN A 17 13.86 -47.95 -7.10
CA GLN A 17 13.76 -48.25 -8.52
C GLN A 17 13.51 -46.94 -9.25
N THR A 18 14.60 -46.44 -9.82
CA THR A 18 14.61 -45.50 -10.93
C THR A 18 13.87 -46.09 -12.11
N LEU A 19 12.73 -45.49 -12.49
CA LEU A 19 12.17 -45.64 -13.83
C LEU A 19 12.12 -44.27 -14.52
N SER A 20 12.70 -44.29 -15.70
CA SER A 20 12.96 -43.19 -16.62
C SER A 20 11.69 -42.49 -17.17
N PRO A 21 11.84 -41.34 -17.85
CA PRO A 21 10.79 -40.41 -18.20
C PRO A 21 10.19 -40.72 -19.58
N ASP A 22 8.88 -40.98 -19.65
CA ASP A 22 8.04 -40.66 -20.81
C ASP A 22 6.56 -40.87 -20.46
N GLU A 23 5.66 -40.20 -21.17
CA GLU A 23 4.18 -40.22 -21.03
C GLU A 23 3.56 -39.26 -20.00
N GLY A 24 3.96 -37.98 -20.05
CA GLY A 24 3.23 -36.90 -19.38
C GLY A 24 2.02 -36.44 -20.20
N HIS A 25 0.82 -36.84 -19.80
CA HIS A 25 -0.47 -36.33 -20.29
C HIS A 25 -0.43 -34.86 -20.69
N VAL A 26 -0.80 -34.56 -21.94
CA VAL A 26 -1.10 -33.19 -22.38
C VAL A 26 -2.30 -32.73 -21.57
N LEU A 27 -2.04 -32.04 -20.46
CA LEU A 27 -3.08 -31.49 -19.59
C LEU A 27 -3.80 -30.37 -20.35
N HIS A 28 -4.90 -30.72 -21.03
CA HIS A 28 -5.72 -29.77 -21.74
C HIS A 28 -6.40 -28.84 -20.73
N LYS A 29 -5.86 -27.63 -20.58
CA LYS A 29 -6.42 -26.59 -19.71
C LYS A 29 -7.64 -25.99 -20.38
N VAL A 30 -8.77 -25.97 -19.67
CA VAL A 30 -10.02 -25.36 -20.12
C VAL A 30 -10.15 -24.00 -19.43
N ARG A 31 -10.78 -23.00 -20.07
CA ARG A 31 -10.99 -21.68 -19.47
C ARG A 31 -12.35 -21.59 -18.81
N ASP A 32 -12.38 -20.98 -17.62
CA ASP A 32 -13.62 -20.57 -16.97
C ASP A 32 -14.26 -19.40 -17.77
N PRO A 33 -15.52 -19.51 -18.22
CA PRO A 33 -16.18 -18.50 -19.07
C PRO A 33 -16.50 -17.19 -18.34
N VAL A 34 -16.49 -17.16 -17.00
CA VAL A 34 -16.83 -15.96 -16.21
C VAL A 34 -15.61 -15.11 -15.93
N CYS A 35 -14.47 -15.73 -15.63
CA CYS A 35 -13.24 -15.02 -15.24
C CYS A 35 -12.06 -15.20 -16.20
N GLY A 36 -12.15 -16.12 -17.15
CA GLY A 36 -11.08 -16.42 -18.12
C GLY A 36 -9.92 -17.24 -17.56
N MET A 37 -10.00 -17.70 -16.31
CA MET A 37 -8.94 -18.46 -15.64
C MET A 37 -8.78 -19.84 -16.27
N ALA A 38 -7.55 -20.21 -16.63
CA ALA A 38 -7.23 -21.53 -17.15
C ALA A 38 -7.19 -22.55 -16.00
N ILE A 39 -8.08 -23.52 -16.03
CA ILE A 39 -8.22 -24.57 -15.02
C ILE A 39 -8.01 -25.95 -15.64
N LEU A 40 -7.52 -26.87 -14.82
CA LEU A 40 -7.48 -28.29 -15.18
C LEU A 40 -8.87 -28.88 -14.88
N PRO A 41 -9.48 -29.63 -15.82
CA PRO A 41 -10.79 -30.25 -15.60
C PRO A 41 -10.88 -31.06 -14.30
N ASP A 42 -9.80 -31.79 -13.96
CA ASP A 42 -9.71 -32.63 -12.74
C ASP A 42 -9.64 -31.83 -11.43
N ARG A 43 -9.34 -30.52 -11.51
CA ARG A 43 -9.27 -29.60 -10.37
C ARG A 43 -10.38 -28.54 -10.39
N ALA A 44 -11.37 -28.70 -11.27
CA ALA A 44 -12.49 -27.77 -11.34
C ALA A 44 -13.34 -27.88 -10.06
N HIS A 45 -13.83 -26.74 -9.57
CA HIS A 45 -14.72 -26.71 -8.40
C HIS A 45 -16.08 -27.28 -8.75
N SER A 46 -16.59 -26.95 -9.93
CA SER A 46 -17.84 -27.48 -10.47
C SER A 46 -17.82 -27.48 -11.99
N SER A 47 -18.63 -28.35 -12.59
CA SER A 47 -18.86 -28.36 -14.03
C SER A 47 -20.35 -28.47 -14.32
N ILE A 48 -20.82 -27.76 -15.35
CA ILE A 48 -22.21 -27.74 -15.78
C ILE A 48 -22.25 -28.03 -17.28
N ARG A 49 -23.24 -28.82 -17.72
CA ARG A 49 -23.48 -29.08 -19.13
C ARG A 49 -24.50 -28.07 -19.67
N TYR A 50 -24.10 -27.26 -20.63
CA TYR A 50 -24.94 -26.21 -21.22
C TYR A 50 -24.85 -26.26 -22.75
N GLN A 51 -25.99 -26.36 -23.44
CA GLN A 51 -26.10 -26.42 -24.91
C GLN A 51 -25.07 -27.37 -25.59
N ASP A 52 -24.93 -28.58 -25.02
CA ASP A 52 -24.00 -29.65 -25.41
C ASP A 52 -22.50 -29.45 -25.13
N HIS A 53 -22.10 -28.37 -24.46
CA HIS A 53 -20.72 -28.15 -24.00
C HIS A 53 -20.59 -28.35 -22.48
N GLN A 54 -19.49 -28.97 -22.02
CA GLN A 54 -19.17 -29.08 -20.60
C GLN A 54 -18.33 -27.87 -20.18
N LEU A 55 -18.94 -26.98 -19.38
CA LEU A 55 -18.30 -25.78 -18.85
C LEU A 55 -17.73 -26.07 -17.46
N TYR A 56 -16.52 -25.62 -17.19
CA TYR A 56 -15.83 -25.81 -15.93
C TYR A 56 -15.64 -24.45 -15.22
N PHE A 57 -15.82 -24.44 -13.90
CA PHE A 57 -15.70 -23.23 -13.09
C PHE A 57 -14.59 -23.35 -12.04
N CYS A 58 -13.88 -22.25 -11.82
CA CYS A 58 -12.79 -22.19 -10.83
C CYS A 58 -13.31 -22.07 -9.38
N SER A 59 -14.54 -21.58 -9.19
CA SER A 59 -15.13 -21.34 -7.87
C SER A 59 -16.67 -21.30 -7.88
N ALA A 60 -17.30 -21.45 -6.71
CA ALA A 60 -18.74 -21.27 -6.52
C ALA A 60 -19.24 -19.87 -6.94
N SER A 61 -18.38 -18.85 -6.85
CA SER A 61 -18.71 -17.47 -7.29
C SER A 61 -18.84 -17.40 -8.82
N CYS A 62 -17.96 -18.07 -9.57
CA CYS A 62 -18.08 -18.13 -11.04
C CYS A 62 -19.33 -18.91 -11.46
N GLU A 63 -19.61 -20.04 -10.80
CA GLU A 63 -20.82 -20.82 -11.09
C GLU A 63 -22.11 -20.02 -10.87
N SER A 64 -22.21 -19.32 -9.74
CA SER A 64 -23.40 -18.52 -9.42
C SER A 64 -23.61 -17.35 -10.39
N LYS A 65 -22.53 -16.69 -10.84
CA LYS A 65 -22.60 -15.62 -11.84
C LYS A 65 -23.02 -16.14 -13.22
N PHE A 66 -22.53 -17.31 -13.62
CA PHE A 66 -22.93 -17.94 -14.88
C PHE A 66 -24.41 -18.33 -14.85
N LYS A 67 -24.90 -18.91 -13.74
CA LYS A 67 -26.32 -19.26 -13.56
C LYS A 67 -27.25 -18.03 -13.60
N ALA A 68 -26.77 -16.88 -13.14
CA ALA A 68 -27.56 -15.65 -13.11
C ALA A 68 -27.76 -15.05 -14.52
N HIS A 69 -26.73 -15.05 -15.37
CA HIS A 69 -26.77 -14.46 -16.71
C HIS A 69 -25.92 -15.25 -17.72
N PRO A 70 -26.39 -16.43 -18.20
CA PRO A 70 -25.61 -17.29 -19.08
C PRO A 70 -25.29 -16.63 -20.43
N ASP A 71 -26.24 -15.89 -21.01
CA ASP A 71 -26.11 -15.28 -22.34
C ASP A 71 -24.96 -14.26 -22.44
N ARG A 72 -24.57 -13.64 -21.32
CA ARG A 72 -23.50 -12.65 -21.26
C ARG A 72 -22.10 -13.25 -21.45
N TYR A 73 -21.95 -14.56 -21.19
CA TYR A 73 -20.67 -15.24 -21.19
C TYR A 73 -20.52 -16.23 -22.36
N LEU A 74 -21.54 -16.33 -23.21
CA LEU A 74 -21.61 -17.27 -24.33
C LEU A 74 -21.55 -16.57 -25.70
N THR A 75 -21.26 -15.27 -25.74
CA THR A 75 -21.01 -14.57 -27.01
C THR A 75 -19.67 -15.01 -27.59
N GLU A 76 -19.78 -15.98 -28.51
CA GLU A 76 -18.86 -16.49 -29.53
C GLU A 76 -17.37 -16.65 -29.19
N ASP A 77 -16.94 -17.89 -29.39
CA ASP A 77 -15.62 -18.46 -29.22
C ASP A 77 -14.43 -17.55 -29.56
N ALA A 78 -13.40 -17.67 -28.71
CA ALA A 78 -12.10 -17.11 -28.94
C ALA A 78 -11.45 -17.65 -30.24
N SER A 79 -11.35 -16.81 -31.27
CA SER A 79 -10.28 -16.91 -32.28
C SER A 79 -10.12 -15.64 -33.11
N GLU A 80 -8.90 -15.10 -33.09
CA GLU A 80 -8.23 -14.36 -34.18
C GLU A 80 -8.63 -12.91 -34.50
N HIS A 81 -7.61 -12.21 -35.00
CA HIS A 81 -7.47 -10.76 -35.14
C HIS A 81 -8.33 -10.09 -36.22
N SER A 82 -8.44 -8.77 -36.05
CA SER A 82 -8.41 -7.72 -37.08
C SER A 82 -9.75 -7.03 -37.35
N HIS A 83 -10.08 -6.03 -36.53
CA HIS A 83 -11.08 -5.03 -36.89
C HIS A 83 -10.52 -4.10 -37.98
N HIS A 84 -10.69 -4.49 -39.24
CA HIS A 84 -10.80 -3.54 -40.35
C HIS A 84 -12.23 -2.99 -40.37
N HIS A 85 -12.45 -1.80 -39.80
CA HIS A 85 -13.68 -1.06 -40.06
C HIS A 85 -13.50 -0.21 -41.33
N HIS A 86 -14.19 -0.65 -42.38
CA HIS A 86 -14.50 0.11 -43.58
C HIS A 86 -15.48 1.23 -43.19
N HIS A 87 -15.09 2.49 -43.32
CA HIS A 87 -16.02 3.61 -43.37
C HIS A 87 -15.70 4.45 -44.61
N ASP A 88 -16.58 4.36 -45.59
CA ASP A 88 -16.61 5.21 -46.77
C ASP A 88 -17.12 6.62 -46.42
N HIS A 89 -16.36 7.60 -46.94
CA HIS A 89 -16.69 8.98 -47.29
C HIS A 89 -17.44 9.88 -46.28
N HIS A 90 -16.75 10.92 -45.81
CA HIS A 90 -17.00 12.28 -46.33
C HIS A 90 -15.86 13.23 -45.96
N GLU A 91 -15.26 13.82 -46.99
CA GLU A 91 -14.20 14.82 -46.94
C GLU A 91 -14.81 16.20 -46.68
N VAL A 92 -14.48 16.83 -45.55
CA VAL A 92 -14.57 18.28 -45.36
C VAL A 92 -13.41 18.74 -44.48
N SER A 93 -12.62 19.68 -44.99
CA SER A 93 -11.52 20.38 -44.33
C SER A 93 -11.72 21.89 -44.61
N PRO A 94 -11.14 22.81 -43.82
CA PRO A 94 -11.37 23.07 -42.41
C PRO A 94 -11.83 24.53 -42.22
N ASP A 95 -12.62 24.86 -41.20
CA ASP A 95 -12.66 26.25 -40.74
C ASP A 95 -12.91 26.40 -39.24
N GLN A 96 -12.21 27.37 -38.67
CA GLN A 96 -11.81 27.46 -37.28
C GLN A 96 -12.96 27.70 -36.28
N ILE A 97 -13.03 26.88 -35.23
CA ILE A 97 -13.61 27.28 -33.95
C ILE A 97 -12.57 27.06 -32.85
N LYS A 98 -12.12 28.19 -32.30
CA LYS A 98 -11.16 28.35 -31.20
C LYS A 98 -11.70 27.66 -29.93
N GLN A 99 -11.17 26.50 -29.58
CA GLN A 99 -11.37 25.89 -28.26
C GLN A 99 -10.26 26.37 -27.30
N PRO A 100 -10.58 27.00 -26.15
CA PRO A 100 -9.60 27.22 -25.11
C PRO A 100 -9.28 25.88 -24.42
N HIS A 101 -8.04 25.46 -24.58
CA HIS A 101 -7.25 24.60 -23.71
C HIS A 101 -7.97 23.81 -22.61
N HIS A 102 -8.15 22.51 -22.90
CA HIS A 102 -7.94 21.37 -22.02
C HIS A 102 -7.69 21.66 -20.54
N GLN A 103 -8.77 21.75 -19.76
CA GLN A 103 -8.83 20.98 -18.51
C GLN A 103 -9.35 19.61 -18.88
N ALA A 104 -8.43 18.66 -19.07
CA ALA A 104 -8.74 17.25 -19.04
C ALA A 104 -9.21 16.93 -17.63
N GLU A 105 -10.52 17.07 -17.45
CA GLU A 105 -11.29 16.40 -16.43
C GLU A 105 -10.83 14.95 -16.41
N LYS A 106 -10.12 14.57 -15.34
CA LYS A 106 -9.88 13.17 -15.02
C LYS A 106 -11.27 12.56 -14.85
N GLU A 107 -11.75 11.93 -15.91
CA GLU A 107 -12.88 11.02 -15.89
C GLU A 107 -12.46 9.85 -14.98
N ASN A 108 -12.60 10.08 -13.67
CA ASN A 108 -12.74 9.04 -12.68
C ASN A 108 -13.84 8.16 -13.24
N SER A 109 -13.49 6.94 -13.61
CA SER A 109 -14.50 5.90 -13.72
C SER A 109 -15.40 6.01 -12.50
N GLU A 110 -16.71 5.96 -12.72
CA GLU A 110 -17.79 6.04 -11.72
C GLU A 110 -17.72 4.86 -10.73
N GLY A 111 -16.59 4.71 -10.06
CA GLY A 111 -16.33 3.76 -9.01
C GLY A 111 -16.89 4.34 -7.73
N VAL A 112 -17.69 3.55 -7.03
CA VAL A 112 -18.14 3.92 -5.69
C VAL A 112 -16.95 3.77 -4.73
N TRP A 113 -16.55 4.87 -4.11
CA TRP A 113 -15.50 4.94 -3.10
C TRP A 113 -16.09 4.72 -1.72
N THR A 114 -15.42 3.93 -0.88
CA THR A 114 -15.86 3.61 0.48
C THR A 114 -14.74 3.80 1.50
N CYS A 115 -15.11 3.97 2.76
CA CYS A 115 -14.14 4.01 3.85
C CYS A 115 -13.95 2.59 4.42
N PRO A 116 -12.72 2.09 4.59
CA PRO A 116 -12.47 0.75 5.16
C PRO A 116 -13.10 0.51 6.53
N MET A 117 -13.24 1.58 7.33
CA MET A 117 -13.85 1.53 8.67
C MET A 117 -15.34 1.82 8.69
N HIS A 118 -15.88 2.45 7.63
CA HIS A 118 -17.27 2.86 7.55
C HIS A 118 -17.83 2.51 6.16
N PRO A 119 -18.12 1.22 5.90
CA PRO A 119 -18.54 0.74 4.59
C PRO A 119 -19.87 1.34 4.11
N GLU A 120 -20.64 1.89 5.04
CA GLU A 120 -21.89 2.64 4.79
C GLU A 120 -21.66 3.94 4.01
N ILE A 121 -20.44 4.49 4.06
CA ILE A 121 -20.11 5.75 3.39
C ILE A 121 -19.69 5.44 1.96
N ARG A 122 -20.56 5.75 1.00
CA ARG A 122 -20.33 5.59 -0.44
C ARG A 122 -20.26 6.96 -1.10
N ARG A 123 -19.14 7.28 -1.77
CA ARG A 123 -18.95 8.54 -2.50
C ARG A 123 -18.53 8.28 -3.94
N SER A 124 -18.78 9.25 -4.80
CA SER A 124 -18.45 9.18 -6.23
C SER A 124 -17.00 9.53 -6.57
N GLY A 125 -16.16 9.86 -5.58
CA GLY A 125 -14.78 10.25 -5.83
C GLY A 125 -13.84 10.08 -4.62
N PRO A 126 -12.53 10.21 -4.86
CA PRO A 126 -11.52 10.17 -3.81
C PRO A 126 -11.72 11.34 -2.84
N GLY A 127 -11.35 11.11 -1.58
CA GLY A 127 -11.47 12.13 -0.54
C GLY A 127 -11.37 11.56 0.85
N SER A 128 -11.62 12.39 1.85
CA SER A 128 -11.59 11.98 3.26
C SER A 128 -12.99 11.58 3.75
N CYS A 129 -13.03 10.49 4.50
CA CYS A 129 -14.22 10.04 5.20
C CYS A 129 -14.71 11.11 6.19
N PRO A 130 -15.99 11.51 6.14
CA PRO A 130 -16.55 12.52 7.04
C PRO A 130 -16.65 12.06 8.49
N VAL A 131 -16.59 10.74 8.74
CA VAL A 131 -16.73 10.14 10.08
C VAL A 131 -15.38 9.89 10.73
N CYS A 132 -14.39 9.30 10.04
CA CYS A 132 -13.09 8.99 10.66
C CYS A 132 -11.88 9.69 10.02
N GLY A 133 -12.07 10.46 8.94
CA GLY A 133 -10.99 11.17 8.26
C GLY A 133 -10.03 10.29 7.45
N MET A 134 -10.24 8.96 7.37
CA MET A 134 -9.45 8.08 6.50
C MET A 134 -9.71 8.37 5.02
N ALA A 135 -8.72 8.10 4.18
CA ALA A 135 -8.90 8.17 2.72
C ALA A 135 -9.95 7.14 2.28
N LEU A 136 -10.81 7.54 1.36
CA LEU A 136 -11.73 6.61 0.72
C LEU A 136 -10.95 5.77 -0.29
N GLU A 137 -11.33 4.50 -0.39
CA GLU A 137 -10.77 3.52 -1.32
C GLU A 137 -11.85 3.07 -2.31
N PRO A 138 -11.50 2.80 -3.58
CA PRO A 138 -12.49 2.36 -4.56
C PRO A 138 -12.98 0.94 -4.21
N LEU A 139 -14.29 0.71 -4.23
CA LEU A 139 -14.88 -0.62 -3.98
C LEU A 139 -14.46 -1.68 -5.00
N VAL A 140 -14.08 -1.24 -6.20
CA VAL A 140 -13.54 -2.10 -7.25
C VAL A 140 -12.14 -1.59 -7.56
N ALA A 141 -11.12 -2.32 -7.10
CA ALA A 141 -9.74 -2.04 -7.48
C ALA A 141 -9.56 -2.39 -8.97
N THR A 142 -9.72 -1.40 -9.85
CA THR A 142 -9.36 -1.57 -11.26
C THR A 142 -7.84 -1.45 -11.37
N ALA A 143 -7.19 -2.54 -11.79
CA ALA A 143 -5.75 -2.57 -12.07
C ALA A 143 -5.30 -1.59 -13.18
N SER A 144 -6.22 -0.82 -13.75
CA SER A 144 -6.02 0.23 -14.76
C SER A 144 -5.92 1.65 -14.19
N THR A 145 -5.99 1.83 -12.87
CA THR A 145 -5.59 3.11 -12.27
C THR A 145 -4.07 3.17 -12.24
N GLY A 146 -3.48 3.86 -13.22
CA GLY A 146 -2.04 4.18 -13.22
C GLY A 146 -1.61 4.87 -11.92
N PRO A 147 -0.30 5.05 -11.68
CA PRO A 147 0.21 5.66 -10.45
C PRO A 147 -0.55 6.95 -10.12
N SER A 148 -1.25 6.97 -9.00
CA SER A 148 -2.02 8.14 -8.60
C SER A 148 -1.06 9.26 -8.17
N ASP A 149 -1.43 10.52 -8.42
CA ASP A 149 -0.61 11.68 -8.03
C ASP A 149 -0.35 11.70 -6.50
N GLU A 150 -1.26 11.14 -5.70
CA GLU A 150 -1.09 10.98 -4.25
C GLU A 150 0.08 10.05 -3.91
N LEU A 151 0.24 8.93 -4.63
CA LEU A 151 1.38 8.02 -4.42
C LEU A 151 2.70 8.69 -4.76
N HIS A 152 2.75 9.48 -5.84
CA HIS A 152 3.95 10.22 -6.20
C HIS A 152 4.32 11.29 -5.17
N ASP A 153 3.34 12.05 -4.67
CA ASP A 153 3.56 13.06 -3.62
C ASP A 153 4.02 12.41 -2.31
N MET A 154 3.36 11.33 -1.86
CA MET A 154 3.75 10.60 -0.64
C MET A 154 5.13 9.95 -0.78
N THR A 155 5.44 9.38 -1.95
CA THR A 155 6.77 8.79 -2.22
C THR A 155 7.85 9.86 -2.19
N ARG A 156 7.60 11.03 -2.78
CA ARG A 156 8.56 12.15 -2.76
C ARG A 156 8.83 12.65 -1.35
N ARG A 157 7.78 12.81 -0.52
CA ARG A 157 7.91 13.21 0.88
C ARG A 157 8.61 12.15 1.72
N PHE A 158 8.34 10.87 1.46
CA PHE A 158 9.02 9.76 2.12
C PHE A 158 10.52 9.77 1.83
N TRP A 159 10.92 9.85 0.56
CA TRP A 159 12.34 9.87 0.19
C TRP A 159 13.06 11.13 0.65
N LEU A 160 12.40 12.28 0.57
CA LEU A 160 12.96 13.53 1.09
C LEU A 160 13.11 13.46 2.62
N GLY A 161 12.10 12.95 3.33
CA GLY A 161 12.15 12.73 4.77
C GLY A 161 13.29 11.79 5.16
N LEU A 162 13.40 10.65 4.48
CA LEU A 162 14.48 9.67 4.69
C LEU A 162 15.86 10.30 4.50
N LEU A 163 16.06 11.09 3.44
CA LEU A 163 17.33 11.75 3.15
C LEU A 163 17.70 12.77 4.21
N LEU A 164 16.73 13.49 4.79
CA LEU A 164 16.98 14.46 5.85
C LEU A 164 17.10 13.81 7.24
N ALA A 165 16.37 12.72 7.51
CA ALA A 165 16.43 11.97 8.76
C ALA A 165 17.74 11.18 8.89
N PHE A 166 18.30 10.69 7.79
CA PHE A 166 19.53 9.91 7.81
C PHE A 166 20.72 10.66 8.46
N PRO A 167 21.04 11.92 8.09
CA PRO A 167 22.03 12.73 8.80
C PRO A 167 21.73 12.91 10.29
N VAL A 168 20.46 13.11 10.68
CA VAL A 168 20.07 13.26 12.10
C VAL A 168 20.41 11.99 12.88
N LEU A 169 20.08 10.82 12.32
CA LEU A 169 20.38 9.52 12.91
C LEU A 169 21.89 9.29 13.04
N VAL A 170 22.65 9.64 12.01
CA VAL A 170 24.13 9.54 12.03
C VAL A 170 24.73 10.51 13.05
N LEU A 171 24.19 11.71 13.20
CA LEU A 171 24.68 12.69 14.16
C LEU A 171 24.44 12.27 15.62
N GLU A 172 23.28 11.69 15.91
CA GLU A 172 22.95 11.27 17.28
C GLU A 172 23.66 9.95 17.66
N MET A 173 23.49 8.90 16.85
CA MET A 173 24.11 7.60 17.11
C MET A 173 25.62 7.60 16.84
N GLY A 174 26.08 8.36 15.85
CA GLY A 174 27.49 8.47 15.49
C GLY A 174 28.33 9.21 16.51
N SER A 175 27.73 10.11 17.31
CA SER A 175 28.44 10.79 18.41
C SER A 175 28.94 9.81 19.49
N HIS A 176 28.21 8.69 19.68
CA HIS A 176 28.58 7.62 20.60
C HIS A 176 29.53 6.59 19.98
N LEU A 177 29.39 6.30 18.67
CA LEU A 177 30.20 5.31 17.96
C LEU A 177 31.58 5.84 17.53
N PHE A 178 31.69 7.14 17.24
CA PHE A 178 32.92 7.76 16.73
C PHE A 178 33.42 8.88 17.67
N PRO A 179 34.37 8.56 18.56
CA PRO A 179 35.05 9.53 19.44
C PRO A 179 35.68 10.74 18.74
N ASP A 180 35.95 10.65 17.44
CA ASP A 180 36.50 11.75 16.64
C ASP A 180 35.42 12.72 16.14
N LEU A 181 34.17 12.26 16.01
CA LEU A 181 33.05 13.09 15.55
C LEU A 181 32.64 14.12 16.61
N ARG A 182 32.67 13.73 17.90
CA ARG A 182 32.46 14.64 19.05
C ARG A 182 33.52 15.74 19.16
N ASN A 183 34.73 15.50 18.66
CA ASN A 183 35.81 16.50 18.65
C ASN A 183 35.68 17.47 17.47
N THR A 184 35.09 17.01 16.36
CA THR A 184 34.90 17.80 15.13
C THR A 184 33.65 18.68 15.20
N VAL A 185 32.59 18.21 15.86
CA VAL A 185 31.33 18.94 16.02
C VAL A 185 31.04 19.09 17.51
N PRO A 186 31.20 20.31 18.09
CA PRO A 186 30.88 20.54 19.49
C PRO A 186 29.40 20.22 19.79
N PRO A 187 29.07 19.70 20.98
CA PRO A 187 27.72 19.23 21.31
C PRO A 187 26.61 20.24 21.02
N GLN A 188 26.87 21.53 21.28
CA GLN A 188 25.92 22.61 21.00
C GLN A 188 25.58 22.72 19.51
N TYR A 189 26.55 22.61 18.61
CA TYR A 189 26.33 22.72 17.17
C TYR A 189 25.57 21.50 16.63
N ASN A 190 25.83 20.32 17.20
CA ASN A 190 25.11 19.10 16.84
C ASN A 190 23.60 19.25 17.11
N THR A 191 23.22 19.71 18.31
CA THR A 191 21.81 19.91 18.68
C THR A 191 21.09 20.91 17.76
N TRP A 192 21.75 22.03 17.44
CA TRP A 192 21.19 23.02 16.51
C TRP A 192 21.05 22.47 15.08
N LEU A 193 22.01 21.66 14.63
CA LEU A 193 21.98 21.02 13.32
C LEU A 193 20.84 20.00 13.24
N GLN A 194 20.65 19.19 14.28
CA GLN A 194 19.52 18.25 14.39
C GLN A 194 18.18 18.97 14.37
N LEU A 195 18.01 20.07 15.12
CA LEU A 195 16.81 20.90 15.07
C LEU A 195 16.53 21.38 13.64
N LEU A 196 17.56 21.86 12.93
CA LEU A 196 17.42 22.37 11.56
C LEU A 196 17.04 21.27 10.56
N LEU A 197 17.62 20.07 10.67
CA LEU A 197 17.35 18.93 9.79
C LEU A 197 16.02 18.24 10.10
N ALA A 198 15.67 18.07 11.38
CA ALA A 198 14.47 17.36 11.80
C ALA A 198 13.20 18.20 11.63
N SER A 199 13.28 19.53 11.78
CA SER A 199 12.11 20.41 11.64
C SER A 199 11.38 20.28 10.29
N PRO A 200 12.04 20.31 9.12
CA PRO A 200 11.35 20.07 7.85
C PRO A 200 10.82 18.64 7.74
N VAL A 201 11.48 17.63 8.32
CA VAL A 201 10.96 16.26 8.29
C VAL A 201 9.65 16.15 9.05
N VAL A 202 9.61 16.65 10.29
CA VAL A 202 8.41 16.61 11.14
C VAL A 202 7.32 17.51 10.59
N LEU A 203 7.63 18.77 10.27
CA LEU A 203 6.62 19.77 9.92
C LEU A 203 6.15 19.67 8.47
N TRP A 204 7.03 19.34 7.52
CA TRP A 204 6.66 19.24 6.10
C TRP A 204 6.28 17.81 5.72
N CYS A 205 7.18 16.84 5.92
CA CYS A 205 6.90 15.45 5.56
C CYS A 205 5.81 14.85 6.46
N GLY A 206 5.79 15.21 7.74
CA GLY A 206 4.77 14.79 8.70
C GLY A 206 3.42 15.51 8.62
N TRP A 207 3.30 16.61 7.85
CA TRP A 207 2.07 17.42 7.78
C TRP A 207 0.77 16.62 7.52
N PRO A 208 0.73 15.65 6.58
CA PRO A 208 -0.50 14.87 6.33
C PRO A 208 -0.97 14.09 7.56
N PHE A 209 -0.03 13.62 8.40
CA PHE A 209 -0.36 12.90 9.63
C PHE A 209 -0.97 13.82 10.68
N PHE A 210 -0.44 15.03 10.85
CA PHE A 210 -1.02 16.05 11.74
C PHE A 210 -2.42 16.47 11.28
N ALA A 211 -2.61 16.72 9.98
CA ALA A 211 -3.93 17.07 9.43
C ALA A 211 -4.97 15.98 9.71
N ARG A 212 -4.62 14.70 9.49
CA ARG A 212 -5.50 13.56 9.79
C ARG A 212 -5.70 13.34 11.29
N ALA A 213 -4.68 13.58 12.12
CA ALA A 213 -4.79 13.49 13.57
C ALA A 213 -5.79 14.51 14.13
N VAL A 214 -5.76 15.76 13.65
CA VAL A 214 -6.72 16.80 14.05
C VAL A 214 -8.15 16.40 13.68
N MET A 215 -8.35 15.83 12.49
CA MET A 215 -9.67 15.35 12.05
C MET A 215 -10.15 14.16 12.89
N SER A 216 -9.27 13.21 13.20
CA SER A 216 -9.53 12.06 14.07
C SER A 216 -9.89 12.51 15.50
N LEU A 217 -9.21 13.54 16.03
CA LEU A 217 -9.51 14.11 17.34
C LEU A 217 -10.87 14.83 17.35
N ARG A 218 -11.15 15.65 16.32
CA ARG A 218 -12.44 16.35 16.19
C ARG A 218 -13.61 15.37 16.13
N ASN A 219 -13.42 14.28 15.40
CA ASN A 219 -14.45 13.27 15.19
C ASN A 219 -14.50 12.22 16.33
N ARG A 220 -13.67 12.36 17.37
CA ARG A 220 -13.56 11.43 18.51
C ARG A 220 -13.30 9.97 18.14
N SER A 221 -12.71 9.74 16.96
CA SER A 221 -12.34 8.40 16.47
C SER A 221 -10.82 8.28 16.49
N LEU A 222 -10.24 7.95 17.65
CA LEU A 222 -8.79 7.83 17.84
C LEU A 222 -8.23 6.70 16.96
N ASN A 223 -7.21 7.02 16.16
CA ASN A 223 -6.62 6.13 15.17
C ASN A 223 -5.08 6.09 15.29
N MET A 224 -4.42 5.30 14.44
CA MET A 224 -2.95 5.27 14.35
C MET A 224 -2.36 6.67 14.14
N PHE A 225 -2.98 7.51 13.30
CA PHE A 225 -2.50 8.86 13.01
C PHE A 225 -2.45 9.77 14.23
N THR A 226 -3.42 9.65 15.16
CA THR A 226 -3.38 10.43 16.40
C THR A 226 -2.23 10.02 17.30
N LEU A 227 -1.89 8.73 17.35
CA LEU A 227 -0.77 8.24 18.13
C LEU A 227 0.56 8.72 17.54
N VAL A 228 0.73 8.58 16.22
CA VAL A 228 1.95 9.03 15.52
C VAL A 228 2.15 10.53 15.69
N ALA A 229 1.11 11.34 15.43
CA ALA A 229 1.19 12.78 15.57
C ALA A 229 1.46 13.24 17.01
N MET A 230 0.91 12.56 18.01
CA MET A 230 1.21 12.85 19.41
C MET A 230 2.66 12.49 19.76
N GLY A 231 3.14 11.32 19.35
CA GLY A 231 4.49 10.86 19.63
C GLY A 231 5.55 11.77 19.02
N THR A 232 5.51 11.96 17.70
CA THR A 232 6.49 12.80 16.99
C THR A 232 6.34 14.28 17.34
N GLY A 233 5.11 14.76 17.54
CA GLY A 233 4.84 16.14 17.93
C GLY A 233 5.36 16.47 19.32
N VAL A 234 5.12 15.62 20.32
CA VAL A 234 5.63 15.83 21.69
C VAL A 234 7.16 15.74 21.71
N ALA A 235 7.75 14.75 21.05
CA ALA A 235 9.20 14.60 20.96
C ALA A 235 9.86 15.83 20.33
N TRP A 236 9.30 16.34 19.22
CA TRP A 236 9.81 17.53 18.55
C TRP A 236 9.66 18.79 19.41
N VAL A 237 8.48 19.05 19.99
CA VAL A 237 8.24 20.24 20.85
C VAL A 237 9.16 20.22 22.07
N TYR A 238 9.28 19.07 22.74
CA TYR A 238 10.20 18.91 23.86
C TYR A 238 11.63 19.26 23.44
N SER A 239 12.08 18.72 22.30
CA SER A 239 13.45 18.91 21.81
C SER A 239 13.73 20.36 21.42
N VAL A 240 12.74 21.06 20.85
CA VAL A 240 12.83 22.51 20.57
C VAL A 240 12.96 23.29 21.88
N ILE A 241 12.15 23.00 22.90
CA ILE A 241 12.22 23.69 24.21
C ILE A 241 13.56 23.40 24.89
N ALA A 242 14.03 22.16 24.86
CA ALA A 242 15.33 21.74 25.38
C ALA A 242 16.50 22.47 24.71
N THR A 243 16.39 22.74 23.40
CA THR A 243 17.43 23.43 22.62
C THR A 243 17.43 24.94 22.85
N VAL A 244 16.25 25.57 22.87
CA VAL A 244 16.13 27.04 22.94
C VAL A 244 16.17 27.56 24.38
N PHE A 245 15.61 26.81 25.33
CA PHE A 245 15.50 27.21 26.74
C PHE A 245 16.04 26.13 27.70
N PRO A 246 17.34 25.77 27.62
CA PRO A 246 17.93 24.77 28.52
C PRO A 246 17.85 25.21 30.00
N SER A 247 17.74 26.52 30.25
CA SER A 247 17.61 27.10 31.59
C SER A 247 16.32 26.73 32.33
N TRP A 248 15.28 26.26 31.64
CA TRP A 248 14.02 25.85 32.26
C TRP A 248 14.08 24.46 32.90
N PHE A 249 15.04 23.64 32.47
CA PHE A 249 15.21 22.28 32.99
C PHE A 249 16.04 22.29 34.28
N PRO A 250 15.74 21.46 35.29
CA PRO A 250 16.57 21.33 36.48
C PRO A 250 18.01 20.93 36.13
N ALA A 251 18.98 21.29 36.97
CA ALA A 251 20.39 20.98 36.75
C ALA A 251 20.68 19.48 36.61
N SER A 252 19.83 18.60 37.18
CA SER A 252 19.95 17.15 37.05
C SER A 252 19.73 16.61 35.63
N PHE A 253 19.04 17.37 34.76
CA PHE A 253 18.76 17.00 33.38
C PHE A 253 19.73 17.64 32.38
N ARG A 254 20.69 18.44 32.87
CA ARG A 254 21.69 19.10 32.05
C ARG A 254 23.01 18.33 32.14
N ASN A 255 23.63 18.09 30.99
CA ASN A 255 24.98 17.54 30.91
C ASN A 255 26.01 18.56 31.41
N MET A 256 27.28 18.15 31.49
CA MET A 256 28.40 19.02 31.90
C MET A 256 28.51 20.31 31.06
N ASP A 257 28.03 20.28 29.82
CA ASP A 257 28.00 21.43 28.90
C ASP A 257 26.74 22.30 29.03
N GLY A 258 25.86 22.02 30.00
CA GLY A 258 24.60 22.75 30.22
C GLY A 258 23.47 22.40 29.24
N LEU A 259 23.69 21.42 28.36
CA LEU A 259 22.72 20.94 27.36
C LEU A 259 21.81 19.86 27.91
N VAL A 260 20.57 19.81 27.41
CA VAL A 260 19.56 18.80 27.74
C VAL A 260 19.49 17.77 26.61
N ALA A 261 19.28 16.49 26.92
CA ALA A 261 19.09 15.46 25.91
C ALA A 261 17.86 15.77 25.04
N VAL A 262 18.02 15.62 23.72
CA VAL A 262 16.99 15.88 22.70
C VAL A 262 16.52 14.56 22.07
N TYR A 263 15.39 14.62 21.37
CA TYR A 263 14.74 13.48 20.72
C TYR A 263 14.35 13.83 19.26
N PHE A 264 15.19 14.59 18.56
CA PHE A 264 14.95 14.95 17.16
C PHE A 264 15.04 13.73 16.23
N GLU A 265 15.91 12.77 16.56
CA GLU A 265 16.08 11.49 15.90
C GLU A 265 14.86 10.57 16.04
N ALA A 266 14.13 10.67 17.15
CA ALA A 266 12.90 9.89 17.35
C ALA A 266 11.70 10.50 16.61
N ALA A 267 11.75 11.81 16.33
CA ALA A 267 10.68 12.53 15.65
C ALA A 267 10.83 12.52 14.12
N ALA A 268 12.07 12.55 13.60
CA ALA A 268 12.42 12.57 12.17
C ALA A 268 12.36 11.18 11.53
#